data_AF-A0A850JCB3-F1
#
_entry.id   AF-A0A850JCB3-F1
#
_cell.length_a   1.000
_cell.length_b   1.000
_cell.length_c   1.000
_cell.angle_alpha   90.00
_cell.angle_beta   90.00
_cell.angle_gamma   90.00
#
_symmetry.space_group_name_H-M   'P 1'
#
loop_
_entity.id
_entity.type
_entity.pdbx_description
1 polymer ?
#
loop_
_entity_poly.entity_id
_entity_poly.type
_entity_poly.pdbx_seq_one_letter_code
_entity_poly.pdbx_strand_id
1 'polypeptide(L)'
;MGAHERRPGGRVLPPPPPEPAAARRTGTAIPQRERITFLVRLCEKLALATGLLTAFTSIDGYPVLNVIPHRASGRAATIGCRYRDGQWWFYDVHTGAPIRPANELDAAAHHIKAAMRRAAR
;
A
#
# COMPACT_ATOMS: atom_id res chain seq x y z
N MET A 1 -60.40 18.79 -4.80
CA MET A 1 -59.07 19.40 -4.58
C MET A 1 -58.44 18.68 -3.39
N GLY A 2 -57.31 17.98 -3.45
CA GLY A 2 -56.34 17.76 -4.52
C GLY A 2 -55.78 16.34 -4.43
N ALA A 3 -55.35 15.85 -5.59
CA ALA A 3 -54.72 14.55 -5.78
C ALA A 3 -53.29 14.54 -5.23
N HIS A 4 -52.83 13.39 -4.73
CA HIS A 4 -51.45 12.95 -4.90
C HIS A 4 -51.39 11.42 -4.90
N GLU A 5 -51.44 10.86 -6.10
CA GLU A 5 -51.03 9.50 -6.41
C GLU A 5 -49.59 9.25 -5.94
N ARG A 6 -49.37 8.15 -5.21
CA ARG A 6 -48.03 7.63 -4.92
C ARG A 6 -47.53 6.90 -6.16
N ARG A 7 -46.49 7.44 -6.81
CA ARG A 7 -45.77 6.78 -7.90
C ARG A 7 -45.01 5.54 -7.38
N PRO A 8 -45.20 4.34 -7.95
CA PRO A 8 -44.29 3.22 -7.74
C PRO A 8 -43.19 3.28 -8.81
N GLY A 9 -41.93 3.41 -8.41
CA GLY A 9 -40.85 3.47 -9.41
C GLY A 9 -39.42 3.63 -8.90
N GLY A 10 -39.17 3.44 -7.61
CA GLY A 10 -37.79 3.38 -7.11
C GLY A 10 -37.19 2.02 -7.49
N ARG A 11 -36.37 1.98 -8.53
CA ARG A 11 -35.47 0.83 -8.79
C ARG A 11 -34.59 0.66 -7.56
N VAL A 12 -34.93 -0.32 -6.72
CA VAL A 12 -34.07 -0.76 -5.62
C VAL A 12 -32.86 -1.40 -6.28
N LEU A 13 -31.71 -0.71 -6.24
CA LEU A 13 -30.45 -1.32 -6.62
C LEU A 13 -30.22 -2.51 -5.67
N PRO A 14 -29.82 -3.69 -6.17
CA PRO A 14 -29.43 -4.78 -5.30
C PRO A 14 -28.29 -4.29 -4.38
N PRO A 15 -28.26 -4.71 -3.10
CA PRO A 15 -27.16 -4.37 -2.23
C PRO A 15 -25.84 -4.80 -2.90
N PRO A 16 -24.75 -4.00 -2.76
CA PRO A 16 -23.46 -4.39 -3.29
C PRO A 16 -23.10 -5.78 -2.75
N PRO A 17 -22.42 -6.62 -3.57
CA PRO A 17 -22.02 -7.94 -3.14
C PRO A 17 -21.20 -7.83 -1.84
N PRO A 18 -21.42 -8.74 -0.87
CA PRO A 18 -20.66 -8.73 0.37
C PRO A 18 -19.17 -8.81 0.03
N GLU A 19 -18.37 -7.96 0.68
CA GLU A 19 -16.92 -8.01 0.55
C GLU A 19 -16.45 -9.44 0.82
N PRO A 20 -15.53 -10.00 -0.01
CA PRO A 20 -15.04 -11.35 0.19
C PRO A 20 -14.54 -11.46 1.62
N ALA A 21 -15.14 -12.37 2.38
CA ALA A 21 -14.79 -12.63 3.77
C ALA A 21 -13.28 -12.87 3.82
N ALA A 22 -12.54 -11.86 4.30
CA ALA A 22 -11.11 -11.98 4.52
C ALA A 22 -10.94 -13.20 5.42
N ALA A 23 -10.40 -14.27 4.85
CA ALA A 23 -10.14 -15.50 5.58
C ALA A 23 -9.39 -15.10 6.85
N ARG A 24 -10.03 -15.27 8.00
CA ARG A 24 -9.41 -15.06 9.31
C ARG A 24 -8.35 -16.14 9.46
N ARG A 25 -7.18 -15.90 8.85
CA ARG A 25 -6.01 -16.73 9.07
C ARG A 25 -5.63 -16.51 10.52
N THR A 26 -5.62 -17.57 11.30
CA THR A 26 -5.07 -17.65 12.65
C THR A 26 -3.55 -17.52 12.59
N GLY A 27 -3.07 -16.40 12.03
CA GLY A 27 -1.69 -15.97 12.14
C GLY A 27 -1.57 -15.15 13.39
N THR A 28 -0.50 -15.34 14.17
CA THR A 28 0.00 -14.36 15.15
C THR A 28 -0.37 -12.96 14.68
N ALA A 29 -1.14 -12.21 15.46
CA ALA A 29 -1.61 -10.88 15.09
C ALA A 29 -0.40 -10.02 14.74
N ILE A 30 -0.02 -9.99 13.46
CA ILE A 30 1.12 -9.22 13.00
C ILE A 30 0.73 -7.78 13.31
N PRO A 31 1.53 -7.03 14.10
CA PRO A 31 1.11 -5.71 14.54
C PRO A 31 0.90 -4.79 13.33
N GLN A 32 -0.38 -4.62 12.94
CA GLN A 32 -0.77 -3.87 11.74
C GLN A 32 -0.45 -2.38 11.92
N ARG A 33 -0.55 -1.89 13.15
CA ARG A 33 -0.25 -0.51 13.51
C ARG A 33 1.21 -0.16 13.21
N GLU A 34 2.15 -1.00 13.62
CA GLU A 34 3.59 -0.84 13.39
C GLU A 34 3.90 -0.87 11.90
N ARG A 35 3.34 -1.86 11.18
CA ARG A 35 3.48 -1.98 9.72
C ARG A 35 3.06 -0.68 9.02
N ILE A 36 1.85 -0.19 9.31
CA ILE A 36 1.33 1.06 8.74
C ILE A 36 2.23 2.23 9.11
N THR A 37 2.63 2.33 10.38
CA THR A 37 3.51 3.41 10.87
C THR A 37 4.81 3.47 10.08
N PHE A 38 5.47 2.33 9.87
CA PHE A 38 6.72 2.29 9.10
C PHE A 38 6.51 2.67 7.63
N LEU A 39 5.43 2.21 7.00
CA LEU A 39 5.14 2.54 5.60
C LEU A 39 4.75 4.01 5.42
N VAL A 40 4.03 4.61 6.36
CA VAL A 40 3.71 6.06 6.37
C VAL A 40 5.00 6.88 6.49
N ARG A 41 5.87 6.53 7.45
CA ARG A 41 7.16 7.22 7.59
C ARG A 41 8.04 7.07 6.35
N LEU A 42 8.02 5.92 5.70
CA LEU A 42 8.72 5.73 4.43
C LEU A 42 8.12 6.59 3.31
N CYS A 43 6.78 6.67 3.23
CA CYS A 43 6.06 7.52 2.29
C CYS A 43 6.46 8.99 2.46
N GLU A 44 6.51 9.50 3.69
CA GLU A 44 6.95 10.87 4.00
C GLU A 44 8.37 11.14 3.48
N LYS A 45 9.30 10.19 3.68
CA LYS A 45 10.69 10.31 3.20
C LYS A 45 10.80 10.28 1.68
N LEU A 46 9.89 9.56 1.00
CA LEU A 46 9.84 9.49 -0.46
C LEU A 46 9.12 10.68 -1.08
N ALA A 47 8.14 11.27 -0.39
CA ALA A 47 7.42 12.47 -0.85
C ALA A 47 8.34 13.68 -1.05
N LEU A 48 9.47 13.74 -0.33
CA LEU A 48 10.50 14.76 -0.51
C LEU A 48 11.29 14.61 -1.83
N ALA A 49 11.15 13.49 -2.54
CA ALA A 49 11.88 13.25 -3.78
C ALA A 49 11.06 13.69 -5.00
N THR A 50 11.58 14.67 -5.75
CA THR A 50 11.01 15.07 -7.03
C THR A 50 11.03 13.89 -8.02
N GLY A 51 9.91 13.66 -8.70
CA GLY A 51 9.80 12.64 -9.74
C GLY A 51 9.37 11.25 -9.26
N LEU A 52 8.89 11.13 -8.02
CA LEU A 52 8.23 9.91 -7.53
C LEU A 52 6.81 10.24 -7.05
N LEU A 53 5.87 9.34 -7.33
CA LEU A 53 4.55 9.28 -6.72
C LEU A 53 4.49 8.08 -5.79
N THR A 54 3.73 8.21 -4.71
CA THR A 54 3.52 7.13 -3.75
C THR A 54 2.03 6.89 -3.54
N ALA A 55 1.63 5.63 -3.46
CA ALA A 55 0.25 5.24 -3.21
C ALA A 55 0.17 4.04 -2.28
N PHE A 56 -0.76 4.05 -1.34
CA PHE A 56 -1.05 2.90 -0.50
C PHE A 56 -2.01 1.94 -1.20
N THR A 57 -1.79 0.65 -1.04
CA THR A 57 -2.74 -0.41 -1.41
C THR A 57 -2.61 -1.57 -0.43
N SER A 58 -3.38 -2.64 -0.62
CA SER A 58 -3.29 -3.85 0.18
C SER A 58 -3.01 -5.08 -0.69
N ILE A 59 -2.10 -5.95 -0.22
CA ILE A 59 -1.83 -7.26 -0.81
C ILE A 59 -1.96 -8.29 0.30
N ASP A 60 -2.73 -9.36 0.05
CA ASP A 60 -3.05 -10.41 1.05
C ASP A 60 -3.60 -9.87 2.38
N GLY A 61 -4.36 -8.78 2.33
CA GLY A 61 -4.91 -8.13 3.54
C GLY A 61 -3.89 -7.30 4.33
N TYR A 62 -2.71 -7.05 3.76
CA TYR A 62 -1.68 -6.23 4.39
C TYR A 62 -1.40 -4.95 3.60
N PRO A 63 -1.25 -3.80 4.27
CA PRO A 63 -0.90 -2.55 3.61
C PRO A 63 0.51 -2.62 3.04
N VAL A 64 0.66 -2.08 1.83
CA VAL A 64 1.91 -1.94 1.08
C VAL A 64 1.96 -0.55 0.45
N LEU A 65 3.18 -0.08 0.14
CA LEU A 65 3.43 1.21 -0.47
C LEU A 65 3.93 1.03 -1.91
N ASN A 66 3.15 1.48 -2.89
CA ASN A 66 3.60 1.60 -4.27
C ASN A 66 4.42 2.86 -4.45
N VAL A 67 5.56 2.74 -5.12
CA VAL A 67 6.48 3.83 -5.48
C VAL A 67 6.59 3.85 -7.00
N ILE A 68 6.10 4.93 -7.60
CA ILE A 68 5.86 5.04 -9.04
C ILE A 68 6.73 6.17 -9.59
N PRO A 69 7.57 5.94 -10.60
CA PRO A 69 8.28 7.01 -11.30
C PRO A 69 7.29 7.99 -11.94
N HIS A 70 7.43 9.27 -11.65
CA HIS A 70 6.65 10.34 -12.26
C HIS A 70 7.47 10.99 -13.36
N ARG A 71 6.95 10.97 -14.60
CA ARG A 71 7.57 11.52 -15.83
C ARG A 71 8.75 10.75 -16.43
N ALA A 72 9.09 9.58 -15.89
CA ALA A 72 10.06 8.69 -16.50
C ALA A 72 9.42 7.32 -16.77
N SER A 73 9.79 6.70 -17.89
CA SER A 73 9.49 5.29 -18.13
C SER A 73 10.24 4.47 -17.10
N GLY A 74 9.56 3.75 -16.23
CA GLY A 74 10.21 2.90 -15.24
C GLY A 74 9.20 2.03 -14.50
N ARG A 75 9.64 0.87 -14.02
CA ARG A 75 8.79 -0.06 -13.29
C ARG A 75 8.51 0.47 -11.88
N ALA A 76 7.23 0.51 -11.49
CA ALA A 76 6.85 0.80 -10.11
C ALA A 76 7.35 -0.30 -9.17
N ALA A 77 7.82 0.09 -7.99
CA ALA A 77 8.11 -0.84 -6.90
C ALA A 77 6.95 -0.90 -5.91
N THR A 78 6.68 -2.10 -5.39
CA THR A 78 5.72 -2.29 -4.31
C THR A 78 6.49 -2.70 -3.08
N ILE A 79 6.44 -1.86 -2.04
CA ILE A 79 7.23 -2.00 -0.82
C ILE A 79 6.32 -2.48 0.30
N GLY A 80 6.66 -3.64 0.85
CA GLY A 80 6.01 -4.18 2.04
C GLY A 80 6.86 -3.92 3.28
N CYS A 81 6.24 -4.10 4.45
CA CYS A 81 6.94 -4.14 5.72
C CYS A 81 6.56 -5.43 6.46
N ARG A 82 7.55 -6.21 6.88
CA ARG A 82 7.37 -7.49 7.57
C ARG A 82 8.28 -7.60 8.78
N TYR A 83 7.82 -8.31 9.81
CA TYR A 83 8.65 -8.63 10.95
C TYR A 83 9.48 -9.88 10.63
N ARG A 84 10.80 -9.80 10.86
CA ARG A 84 11.78 -10.87 10.61
C ARG A 84 12.92 -10.74 11.61
N ASP A 85 13.31 -11.86 12.22
CA ASP A 85 14.50 -11.95 13.09
C ASP A 85 14.54 -10.88 14.18
N GLY A 86 13.41 -10.66 14.87
CA GLY A 86 13.31 -9.72 15.98
C GLY A 86 13.10 -8.25 15.60
N GLN A 87 13.04 -7.91 14.30
CA GLN A 87 12.90 -6.52 13.85
C GLN A 87 12.03 -6.38 12.60
N TRP A 88 11.56 -5.17 12.34
CA TRP A 88 10.79 -4.87 11.13
C TRP A 88 11.71 -4.58 9.94
N TRP A 89 11.34 -5.06 8.77
CA TRP A 89 12.09 -4.92 7.52
C TRP A 89 11.19 -4.43 6.39
N PHE A 90 11.71 -3.49 5.60
CA PHE A 90 11.19 -3.20 4.28
C PHE A 90 11.68 -4.26 3.29
N TYR A 91 10.80 -4.65 2.38
CA TYR A 91 11.11 -5.61 1.33
C TYR A 91 10.33 -5.28 0.06
N ASP A 92 10.85 -5.71 -1.09
CA ASP A 92 10.12 -5.63 -2.35
C ASP A 92 9.12 -6.78 -2.42
N VAL A 93 7.84 -6.47 -2.60
CA VAL A 93 6.74 -7.45 -2.53
C VAL A 93 6.77 -8.42 -3.71
N HIS A 94 7.24 -7.99 -4.87
CA HIS A 94 7.27 -8.83 -6.07
C HIS A 94 8.39 -9.87 -6.03
N THR A 95 9.56 -9.47 -5.54
CA THR A 95 10.77 -10.32 -5.49
C THR A 95 10.96 -11.00 -4.15
N GLY A 96 10.30 -10.51 -3.09
CA GLY A 96 10.52 -10.94 -1.71
C GLY A 96 11.86 -10.49 -1.12
N ALA A 97 12.66 -9.75 -1.89
CA ALA A 97 14.02 -9.37 -1.52
C ALA A 97 14.01 -8.35 -0.37
N PRO A 98 14.82 -8.57 0.68
CA PRO A 98 14.95 -7.59 1.76
C PRO A 98 15.61 -6.31 1.24
N ILE A 99 15.08 -5.16 1.65
CA ILE A 99 15.63 -3.85 1.29
C ILE A 99 16.52 -3.36 2.43
N ARG A 100 15.91 -3.08 3.59
CA ARG A 100 16.57 -2.56 4.81
C ARG A 100 15.68 -2.76 6.04
N PRO A 101 16.25 -2.75 7.26
CA PRO A 101 15.49 -2.60 8.50
C PRO A 101 14.60 -1.34 8.49
N ALA A 102 13.43 -1.42 9.13
CA ALA A 102 12.42 -0.36 9.09
C ALA A 102 12.73 0.84 10.00
N ASN A 103 13.67 0.67 10.93
CA ASN A 103 14.27 1.76 11.72
C ASN A 103 15.33 2.55 10.93
N GLU A 104 15.87 2.00 9.84
CA GLU A 104 16.82 2.66 8.93
C GLU A 104 16.09 3.44 7.80
N LEU A 105 15.12 4.28 8.15
CA LEU A 105 14.22 4.94 7.19
C LEU A 105 14.94 5.71 6.07
N ASP A 106 15.92 6.53 6.42
CA ASP A 106 16.64 7.36 5.43
C ASP A 106 17.47 6.50 4.46
N ALA A 107 18.12 5.46 4.97
CA ALA A 107 18.88 4.52 4.16
C ALA A 107 17.95 3.69 3.25
N ALA A 108 16.80 3.24 3.77
CA ALA A 108 15.78 2.54 3.00
C ALA A 108 15.23 3.42 1.86
N ALA A 109 14.86 4.67 2.17
CA ALA A 109 14.39 5.62 1.17
C ALA A 109 15.46 5.92 0.11
N HIS A 110 16.73 6.08 0.51
CA HIS A 110 17.84 6.27 -0.42
C HIS A 110 18.01 5.06 -1.36
N HIS A 111 17.98 3.84 -0.81
CA HIS A 111 18.04 2.61 -1.60
C HIS A 111 16.92 2.58 -2.64
N ILE A 112 15.67 2.76 -2.22
CA ILE A 112 14.49 2.72 -3.10
C ILE A 112 14.62 3.78 -4.21
N LYS A 113 15.00 5.02 -3.88
CA LYS A 113 15.22 6.09 -4.86
C LYS A 113 16.29 5.72 -5.88
N ALA A 114 17.41 5.15 -5.44
CA ALA A 114 18.49 4.73 -6.33
C ALA A 114 18.03 3.57 -7.25
N ALA A 115 17.25 2.63 -6.74
CA ALA A 115 16.69 1.53 -7.52
C ALA A 115 15.71 2.06 -8.60
N MET A 116 14.81 2.97 -8.24
CA MET A 116 13.86 3.58 -9.18
C MET A 116 14.55 4.39 -10.27
N ARG A 117 15.63 5.12 -9.94
CA ARG A 117 16.42 5.85 -10.95
C ARG A 117 17.14 4.93 -11.93
N ARG A 118 17.61 3.76 -11.47
CA ARG A 118 18.25 2.76 -12.35
C ARG A 118 17.26 2.07 -13.28
N ALA A 119 16.05 1.79 -12.78
CA ALA A 119 14.99 1.17 -13.56
C ALA A 119 14.35 2.09 -14.61
N ALA A 120 14.70 3.38 -14.60
CA ALA A 120 14.16 4.38 -15.51
C ALA A 120 15.10 4.74 -16.68
N ARG A 121 16.24 4.07 -16.78
CA ARG A 121 17.20 4.18 -17.89
C ARG A 121 17.04 2.98 -18.80
#